data_AF-A0A954RN85-F1
#
_entry.id   AF-A0A954RN85-F1
#
_cell.length_a   1.000
_cell.length_b   1.000
_cell.length_c   1.000
_cell.angle_alpha   90.00
_cell.angle_beta   90.00
_cell.angle_gamma   90.00
#
_symmetry.space_group_name_H-M   'P 1'
#
loop_
_entity.id
_entity.type
_entity.pdbx_description
1 polymer ?
#
loop_
_entity_poly.entity_id
_entity_poly.type
_entity_poly.pdbx_seq_one_letter_code
_entity_poly.pdbx_strand_id
1 'polypeptide(L)'
;MVGTLGLSSLTGCTSWHAPNLWHRQQATEAVPHRIVPMWSDTVMYQPGKPGVRGFGARVYFYEEEGANPIRVDGTLTVYAFDANKMSRMPMPEKKFIFTADQLEQHYSKTSIGHSYSLWIPWDEVGGPSRQLSLVTRFEGTHGGTTVSEPARKLLPGLNADEQLADRPANPANARQVSFEQPAIAAADTEETLAAVTIDVPPSFGRKLNQ
;
A
#
# COMPACT_ATOMS: atom_id res chain seq x y z
N MET A 1 -52.98 -17.72 -66.22
CA MET A 1 -52.74 -16.36 -65.68
C MET A 1 -52.69 -16.50 -64.16
N VAL A 2 -51.53 -16.77 -63.54
CA VAL A 2 -50.36 -15.91 -63.29
C VAL A 2 -50.71 -14.66 -62.46
N GLY A 3 -50.07 -14.55 -61.29
CA GLY A 3 -50.08 -13.40 -60.37
C GLY A 3 -49.90 -13.83 -58.90
N THR A 4 -48.80 -14.49 -58.51
CA THR A 4 -47.58 -13.91 -57.89
C THR A 4 -47.86 -13.17 -56.57
N LEU A 5 -47.81 -13.83 -55.40
CA LEU A 5 -46.66 -14.03 -54.49
C LEU A 5 -45.93 -12.74 -54.04
N GLY A 6 -46.00 -12.45 -52.73
CA GLY A 6 -45.23 -11.42 -52.05
C GLY A 6 -45.34 -11.53 -50.53
N LEU A 7 -44.78 -12.60 -49.94
CA LEU A 7 -44.62 -12.75 -48.49
C LEU A 7 -43.21 -12.26 -48.13
N SER A 8 -43.11 -11.04 -47.60
CA SER A 8 -41.84 -10.46 -47.12
C SER A 8 -41.59 -10.91 -45.68
N SER A 9 -40.79 -11.96 -45.51
CA SER A 9 -40.27 -12.39 -44.22
C SER A 9 -39.14 -11.47 -43.78
N LEU A 10 -39.38 -10.63 -42.78
CA LEU A 10 -38.32 -9.94 -42.04
C LEU A 10 -37.67 -10.92 -41.06
N THR A 11 -36.67 -11.67 -41.53
CA THR A 11 -35.75 -12.40 -40.63
C THR A 11 -34.76 -11.41 -40.03
N GLY A 12 -35.15 -10.79 -38.91
CA GLY A 12 -34.22 -10.10 -38.02
C GLY A 12 -33.45 -11.13 -37.20
N CYS A 13 -32.21 -11.43 -37.59
CA CYS A 13 -31.27 -12.16 -36.74
C CYS A 13 -30.83 -11.23 -35.60
N THR A 14 -31.53 -11.25 -34.47
CA THR A 14 -30.94 -10.74 -33.23
C THR A 14 -29.87 -11.73 -32.82
N SER A 15 -28.60 -11.38 -33.04
CA SER A 15 -27.47 -12.07 -32.41
C SER A 15 -27.65 -11.93 -30.90
N TRP A 16 -28.19 -12.97 -30.27
CA TRP A 16 -28.30 -13.05 -28.83
C TRP A 16 -26.86 -13.10 -28.29
N HIS A 17 -26.33 -11.94 -27.89
CA HIS A 17 -25.13 -11.87 -27.10
C HIS A 17 -25.51 -12.42 -25.73
N ALA A 18 -25.21 -13.69 -25.49
CA ALA A 18 -25.17 -14.20 -24.14
C ALA A 18 -24.11 -13.37 -23.40
N PRO A 19 -24.43 -12.60 -22.36
CA PRO A 19 -23.38 -12.06 -21.51
C PRO A 19 -22.61 -13.26 -20.98
N ASN A 20 -21.28 -13.16 -20.96
CA ASN A 20 -20.39 -14.16 -20.42
C ASN A 20 -20.81 -14.50 -18.97
N LEU A 21 -21.66 -15.51 -18.81
CA LEU A 21 -22.00 -16.19 -17.56
C LEU A 21 -20.83 -17.10 -17.15
N TRP A 22 -19.61 -16.56 -17.22
CA TRP A 22 -18.40 -17.29 -16.92
C TRP A 22 -18.40 -17.55 -15.42
N HIS A 23 -18.77 -18.77 -15.08
CA HIS A 23 -18.54 -19.45 -13.81
C HIS A 23 -18.36 -18.50 -12.63
N ARG A 24 -19.47 -17.99 -12.08
CA ARG A 24 -19.51 -17.65 -10.66
C ARG A 24 -19.35 -18.99 -9.91
N GLN A 25 -18.12 -19.50 -9.86
CA GLN A 25 -17.72 -20.54 -8.90
C GLN A 25 -18.22 -20.04 -7.57
N GLN A 26 -19.25 -20.71 -7.04
CA GLN A 26 -19.96 -20.31 -5.83
C GLN A 26 -18.93 -19.83 -4.83
N ALA A 27 -18.99 -18.54 -4.46
CA ALA A 27 -18.30 -18.10 -3.27
C ALA A 27 -18.80 -19.04 -2.19
N THR A 28 -17.91 -19.84 -1.62
CA THR A 28 -18.30 -20.74 -0.55
C THR A 28 -18.92 -19.84 0.51
N GLU A 29 -20.13 -20.16 0.96
CA GLU A 29 -20.80 -19.47 2.09
C GLU A 29 -20.01 -19.60 3.41
N ALA A 30 -18.78 -20.12 3.34
CA ALA A 30 -17.86 -20.27 4.44
C ALA A 30 -17.50 -18.91 5.04
N VAL A 31 -17.85 -18.76 6.30
CA VAL A 31 -17.37 -17.66 7.13
C VAL A 31 -15.89 -17.91 7.41
N PRO A 32 -14.98 -17.01 7.00
CA PRO A 32 -13.56 -17.20 7.27
C PRO A 32 -13.29 -17.10 8.77
N HIS A 33 -12.37 -17.88 9.30
CA HIS A 33 -11.94 -17.78 10.70
C HIS A 33 -10.66 -16.98 10.84
N ARG A 34 -9.90 -16.82 9.75
CA ARG A 34 -8.64 -16.08 9.73
C ARG A 34 -8.50 -15.22 8.47
N ILE A 35 -8.03 -14.00 8.66
CA ILE A 35 -7.69 -13.06 7.58
C ILE A 35 -6.19 -12.81 7.61
N VAL A 36 -5.52 -13.01 6.48
CA VAL A 36 -4.09 -12.77 6.33
C VAL A 36 -3.86 -11.72 5.25
N PRO A 37 -3.79 -10.43 5.63
CA PRO A 37 -3.48 -9.36 4.69
C PRO A 37 -1.97 -9.12 4.59
N MET A 38 -1.41 -9.23 3.38
CA MET A 38 -0.01 -8.91 3.11
C MET A 38 0.11 -7.49 2.55
N TRP A 39 0.43 -6.53 3.43
CA TRP A 39 0.55 -5.11 3.08
C TRP A 39 1.96 -4.74 2.61
N SER A 40 2.05 -3.91 1.58
CA SER A 40 3.24 -3.18 1.13
C SER A 40 2.89 -1.72 0.88
N ASP A 41 3.77 -0.80 1.26
CA ASP A 41 3.65 0.59 0.84
C ASP A 41 3.90 0.70 -0.68
N THR A 42 3.21 1.65 -1.32
CA THR A 42 3.43 1.97 -2.74
C THR A 42 2.87 3.36 -3.07
N VAL A 43 3.15 3.83 -4.28
CA VAL A 43 2.67 5.10 -4.83
C VAL A 43 1.92 4.82 -6.12
N MET A 44 0.68 5.30 -6.20
CA MET A 44 -0.11 5.28 -7.42
C MET A 44 0.10 6.57 -8.21
N TYR A 45 0.57 6.42 -9.44
CA TYR A 45 0.70 7.51 -10.41
C TYR A 45 -0.45 7.46 -11.42
N GLN A 46 -1.10 8.60 -11.64
CA GLN A 46 -2.09 8.77 -12.69
C GLN A 46 -1.64 9.92 -13.61
N PRO A 47 -1.78 9.81 -14.94
CA PRO A 47 -1.39 10.88 -15.85
C PRO A 47 -2.03 12.22 -15.47
N GLY A 48 -1.20 13.25 -15.35
CA GLY A 48 -1.64 14.62 -15.04
C GLY A 48 -2.08 14.84 -13.58
N LYS A 49 -1.91 13.87 -12.68
CA LYS A 49 -2.21 14.03 -11.25
C LYS A 49 -0.96 13.82 -10.39
N PRO A 50 -0.88 14.44 -9.20
CA PRO A 50 0.14 14.11 -8.21
C PRO A 50 0.11 12.62 -7.87
N GLY A 51 1.29 12.07 -7.57
CA GLY A 51 1.38 10.70 -7.04
C GLY A 51 0.70 10.61 -5.69
N VAL A 52 -0.07 9.54 -5.46
CA VAL A 52 -0.74 9.27 -4.19
C VAL A 52 -0.07 8.08 -3.52
N ARG A 53 0.51 8.28 -2.33
CA ARG A 53 1.10 7.19 -1.55
C ARG A 53 0.02 6.47 -0.75
N GLY A 54 0.27 5.22 -0.40
CA GLY A 54 -0.68 4.37 0.29
C GLY A 54 -0.16 2.95 0.43
N PHE A 55 -1.07 1.99 0.58
CA PHE A 55 -0.70 0.58 0.69
C PHE A 55 -1.45 -0.29 -0.32
N GLY A 56 -0.69 -1.17 -0.98
CA GLY A 56 -1.24 -2.31 -1.68
C GLY A 56 -1.30 -3.52 -0.74
N ALA A 57 -2.35 -4.33 -0.85
CA ALA A 57 -2.42 -5.62 -0.16
C ALA A 57 -2.85 -6.75 -1.06
N ARG A 58 -2.34 -7.93 -0.74
CA ARG A 58 -2.95 -9.20 -1.13
C ARG A 58 -3.54 -9.87 0.10
N VAL A 59 -4.86 -10.02 0.12
CA VAL A 59 -5.62 -10.53 1.26
C VAL A 59 -6.07 -11.95 0.98
N TYR A 60 -5.84 -12.83 1.95
CA TYR A 60 -6.25 -14.24 1.94
C TYR A 60 -7.17 -14.51 3.12
N PHE A 61 -8.14 -15.38 2.90
CA PHE A 61 -9.11 -15.81 3.90
C PHE A 61 -8.98 -17.31 4.09
N TYR A 62 -9.00 -17.76 5.34
CA TYR A 62 -8.89 -19.18 5.68
C TYR A 62 -10.00 -19.58 6.64
N GLU A 63 -10.45 -20.82 6.52
CA GLU A 63 -11.21 -21.51 7.56
C GLU A 63 -10.29 -21.86 8.75
N GLU A 64 -10.85 -22.37 9.85
CA GLU A 64 -10.11 -22.64 11.09
C GLU A 64 -8.97 -23.64 10.89
N GLU A 65 -9.26 -24.78 10.26
CA GLU A 65 -8.28 -25.86 10.03
C GLU A 65 -7.81 -25.93 8.56
N GLY A 66 -8.26 -24.99 7.71
CA GLY A 66 -8.00 -24.97 6.28
C GLY A 66 -6.65 -24.38 5.91
N ALA A 67 -5.79 -25.17 5.24
CA ALA A 67 -4.53 -24.67 4.69
C ALA A 67 -4.70 -23.84 3.41
N ASN A 68 -5.82 -24.03 2.70
CA ASN A 68 -6.08 -23.37 1.43
C ASN A 68 -6.93 -22.10 1.62
N PRO A 69 -6.57 -20.99 0.95
CA PRO A 69 -7.41 -19.80 0.99
C PRO A 69 -8.77 -20.04 0.34
N ILE A 70 -9.83 -19.51 0.94
CA ILE A 70 -11.22 -19.59 0.46
C ILE A 70 -11.67 -18.29 -0.22
N ARG A 71 -12.65 -18.41 -1.11
CA ARG A 71 -13.40 -17.25 -1.61
C ARG A 71 -14.45 -16.87 -0.57
N VAL A 72 -14.68 -15.58 -0.39
CA VAL A 72 -15.65 -15.06 0.56
C VAL A 72 -16.63 -14.11 -0.13
N ASP A 73 -17.80 -13.95 0.47
CA ASP A 73 -18.82 -12.97 0.08
C ASP A 73 -19.19 -12.11 1.29
N GLY A 74 -18.93 -10.81 1.21
CA GLY A 74 -19.06 -9.91 2.36
C GLY A 74 -18.33 -8.58 2.22
N THR A 75 -18.49 -7.75 3.24
CA THR A 75 -17.84 -6.44 3.31
C THR A 75 -16.49 -6.56 4.00
N LEU A 76 -15.45 -6.00 3.38
CA LEU A 76 -14.14 -5.87 3.99
C LEU A 76 -13.89 -4.40 4.37
N THR A 77 -13.57 -4.16 5.63
CA THR A 77 -13.20 -2.85 6.14
C THR A 77 -11.75 -2.85 6.61
N VAL A 78 -10.97 -1.87 6.17
CA VAL A 78 -9.61 -1.64 6.67
C VAL A 78 -9.63 -0.40 7.56
N TYR A 79 -9.24 -0.59 8.81
CA TYR A 79 -9.03 0.47 9.78
C TYR A 79 -7.53 0.78 9.85
N ALA A 80 -7.19 2.06 9.74
CA ALA A 80 -5.81 2.53 9.88
C ALA A 80 -5.70 3.41 11.12
N PHE A 81 -4.81 3.03 12.03
CA PHE A 81 -4.52 3.77 13.25
C PHE A 81 -3.10 4.32 13.21
N ASP A 82 -2.85 5.42 13.89
CA ASP A 82 -1.49 5.85 14.19
C ASP A 82 -0.88 4.89 15.22
N ALA A 83 0.19 4.19 14.82
CA ALA A 83 0.83 3.19 15.66
C ALA A 83 1.63 3.79 16.82
N ASN A 84 1.93 5.09 16.78
CA ASN A 84 2.68 5.79 17.82
C ASN A 84 1.75 6.39 18.90
N LYS A 85 0.46 6.53 18.62
CA LYS A 85 -0.51 7.01 19.60
C LYS A 85 -0.96 5.87 20.51
N MET A 86 -0.57 5.94 21.79
CA MET A 86 -1.10 5.05 22.81
C MET A 86 -2.44 5.59 23.30
N SER A 87 -3.53 4.87 23.01
CA SER A 87 -4.86 5.18 23.55
C SER A 87 -5.51 3.91 24.06
N ARG A 88 -6.24 4.00 25.18
CA ARG A 88 -7.07 2.91 25.70
C ARG A 88 -8.22 2.58 24.75
N MET A 89 -8.69 3.57 24.00
CA MET A 89 -9.68 3.42 22.93
C MET A 89 -9.12 4.10 21.67
N PRO A 90 -8.33 3.37 20.86
CA PRO A 90 -7.76 3.94 19.66
C PRO A 90 -8.87 4.22 18.64
N MET A 91 -8.94 5.46 18.15
CA MET A 91 -9.83 5.84 17.06
C MET A 91 -9.07 5.72 15.73
N PRO A 92 -9.65 5.10 14.70
CA PRO A 92 -8.98 5.01 13.40
C PRO A 92 -8.83 6.41 12.79
N GLU A 93 -7.65 6.70 12.23
CA GLU A 93 -7.43 7.92 11.44
C GLU A 93 -8.14 7.83 10.09
N LYS A 94 -8.19 6.63 9.49
CA LYS A 94 -8.93 6.35 8.27
C LYS A 94 -9.65 5.01 8.32
N LYS A 95 -10.78 4.95 7.61
CA LYS A 95 -11.58 3.74 7.39
C LYS A 95 -11.82 3.59 5.90
N PHE A 96 -11.44 2.45 5.35
CA PHE A 96 -11.68 2.09 3.95
C PHE A 96 -12.67 0.92 3.92
N ILE A 97 -13.75 1.04 3.16
CA ILE A 97 -14.81 0.03 3.09
C ILE A 97 -14.88 -0.47 1.65
N PHE A 98 -14.77 -1.77 1.48
CA PHE A 98 -15.00 -2.50 0.24
C PHE A 98 -16.29 -3.29 0.43
N THR A 99 -17.36 -2.88 -0.25
CA THR A 99 -18.62 -3.65 -0.25
C THR A 99 -18.42 -5.02 -0.88
N ALA A 100 -19.37 -5.94 -0.72
CA ALA A 100 -19.29 -7.27 -1.35
C ALA A 100 -19.01 -7.19 -2.87
N ASP A 101 -19.74 -6.33 -3.58
CA ASP A 101 -19.55 -6.12 -5.02
C ASP A 101 -18.17 -5.53 -5.36
N GLN A 102 -17.66 -4.60 -4.55
CA GLN A 102 -16.34 -4.01 -4.76
C GLN A 102 -15.24 -5.03 -4.44
N LEU A 103 -15.36 -5.77 -3.34
CA LEU A 103 -14.40 -6.78 -2.94
C LEU A 103 -14.27 -7.86 -4.02
N GLU A 104 -15.39 -8.28 -4.62
CA GLU A 104 -15.39 -9.23 -5.72
C GLU A 104 -14.63 -8.69 -6.96
N GLN A 105 -14.68 -7.39 -7.25
CA GLN A 105 -13.87 -6.80 -8.34
C GLN A 105 -12.36 -6.89 -8.09
N HIS A 106 -11.95 -7.04 -6.84
CA HIS A 106 -10.55 -7.21 -6.44
C HIS A 106 -10.11 -8.69 -6.38
N TYR A 107 -11.01 -9.64 -6.68
CA TYR A 107 -10.74 -11.07 -6.60
C TYR A 107 -9.75 -11.57 -7.67
N SER A 108 -8.86 -12.47 -7.27
CA SER A 108 -7.95 -13.20 -8.16
C SER A 108 -7.69 -14.60 -7.62
N LYS A 109 -7.72 -15.60 -8.50
CA LYS A 109 -7.33 -16.98 -8.20
C LYS A 109 -5.94 -17.26 -8.76
N THR A 110 -5.02 -17.71 -7.92
CA THR A 110 -3.68 -18.16 -8.34
C THR A 110 -3.39 -19.57 -7.81
N SER A 111 -2.20 -20.10 -8.08
CA SER A 111 -1.74 -21.38 -7.53
C SER A 111 -1.71 -21.43 -6.00
N ILE A 112 -1.54 -20.27 -5.35
CA ILE A 112 -1.56 -20.14 -3.89
C ILE A 112 -3.00 -20.21 -3.34
N GLY A 113 -4.01 -19.89 -4.17
CA GLY A 113 -5.42 -19.97 -3.81
C GLY A 113 -6.20 -18.69 -4.12
N HIS A 114 -7.32 -18.53 -3.41
CA HIS A 114 -8.22 -17.38 -3.51
C HIS A 114 -7.60 -16.16 -2.82
N SER A 115 -7.61 -15.01 -3.49
CA SER A 115 -7.01 -13.80 -2.96
C SER A 115 -7.68 -12.53 -3.47
N TYR A 116 -7.47 -11.43 -2.76
CA TYR A 116 -8.05 -10.12 -3.08
C TYR A 116 -6.97 -9.05 -3.10
N SER A 117 -6.89 -8.28 -4.19
CA SER A 117 -5.85 -7.25 -4.39
C SER A 117 -6.41 -5.87 -4.10
N LEU A 118 -6.04 -5.29 -2.97
CA LEU A 118 -6.57 -4.01 -2.48
C LEU A 118 -5.56 -2.89 -2.63
N TRP A 119 -6.07 -1.67 -2.84
CA TRP A 119 -5.31 -0.43 -2.78
C TRP A 119 -6.01 0.53 -1.81
N ILE A 120 -5.28 1.02 -0.81
CA ILE A 120 -5.76 2.05 0.12
C ILE A 120 -4.92 3.32 0.00
N PRO A 121 -5.47 4.41 -0.57
CA PRO A 121 -4.75 5.67 -0.71
C PRO A 121 -4.66 6.40 0.64
N TRP A 122 -3.53 7.05 0.91
CA TRP A 122 -3.34 7.83 2.13
C TRP A 122 -3.43 9.33 1.86
N ASP A 123 -2.42 9.88 1.18
CA ASP A 123 -2.25 11.29 0.82
C ASP A 123 -1.26 11.40 -0.35
N GLU A 124 -1.01 12.62 -0.81
CA GLU A 124 -0.06 12.88 -1.91
C GLU A 124 1.39 12.62 -1.48
N VAL A 125 2.24 12.32 -2.46
CA VAL A 125 3.70 12.21 -2.25
C VAL A 125 4.24 13.53 -1.67
N GLY A 126 5.19 13.43 -0.73
CA GLY A 126 5.77 14.57 -0.03
C GLY A 126 5.19 14.83 1.37
N GLY A 127 4.16 14.08 1.77
CA GLY A 127 3.68 14.12 3.16
C GLY A 127 4.70 13.58 4.17
N PRO A 128 4.45 13.75 5.49
CA PRO A 128 5.36 13.30 6.54
C PRO A 128 5.40 11.77 6.63
N SER A 129 6.51 11.21 7.11
CA SER A 129 6.62 9.77 7.41
C SER A 129 5.62 9.35 8.49
N ARG A 130 5.00 8.16 8.37
CA ARG A 130 3.97 7.68 9.30
C ARG A 130 4.16 6.21 9.67
N GLN A 131 4.07 5.89 10.95
CA GLN A 131 3.92 4.51 11.41
C GLN A 131 2.42 4.22 11.60
N LEU A 132 1.88 3.29 10.83
CA LEU A 132 0.46 2.95 10.84
C LEU A 132 0.24 1.51 11.31
N SER A 133 -0.86 1.29 12.03
CA SER A 133 -1.36 -0.04 12.38
C SER A 133 -2.61 -0.30 11.56
N LEU A 134 -2.56 -1.30 10.67
CA LEU A 134 -3.66 -1.66 9.77
C LEU A 134 -4.38 -2.89 10.31
N VAL A 135 -5.70 -2.78 10.51
CA VAL A 135 -6.56 -3.88 10.97
C VAL A 135 -7.63 -4.12 9.91
N THR A 136 -7.72 -5.36 9.43
CA THR A 136 -8.71 -5.75 8.42
C THR A 136 -9.84 -6.50 9.10
N ARG A 137 -11.08 -6.06 8.88
CA ARG A 137 -12.29 -6.71 9.38
C ARG A 137 -13.15 -7.15 8.21
N PHE A 138 -13.65 -8.36 8.28
CA PHE A 138 -14.60 -8.92 7.33
C PHE A 138 -15.94 -9.17 8.02
N GLU A 139 -17.02 -8.86 7.31
CA GLU A 139 -18.40 -9.18 7.67
C GLU A 139 -19.04 -9.94 6.52
N GLY A 140 -19.41 -11.20 6.74
CA GLY A 140 -20.04 -12.02 5.71
C GLY A 140 -21.47 -11.56 5.41
N THR A 141 -21.90 -11.69 4.15
CA THR A 141 -23.29 -11.38 3.73
C THR A 141 -24.33 -12.22 4.47
N HIS A 142 -23.97 -13.46 4.83
CA HIS A 142 -24.80 -14.40 5.57
C HIS A 142 -24.51 -14.39 7.08
N GLY A 143 -23.73 -13.42 7.55
CA GLY A 143 -23.28 -13.32 8.93
C GLY A 143 -21.83 -13.76 9.12
N GLY A 144 -21.38 -13.73 10.38
CA GLY A 144 -19.99 -13.97 10.74
C GLY A 144 -19.13 -12.71 10.64
N THR A 145 -18.19 -12.57 11.58
CA THR A 145 -17.23 -11.46 11.60
C THR A 145 -15.86 -11.99 11.96
N THR A 146 -14.87 -11.53 11.22
CA THR A 146 -13.48 -11.98 11.38
C THR A 146 -12.59 -10.76 11.32
N VAL A 147 -11.59 -10.71 12.19
CA VAL A 147 -10.66 -9.59 12.29
C VAL A 147 -9.24 -10.12 12.18
N SER A 148 -8.42 -9.48 11.36
CA SER A 148 -7.00 -9.81 11.25
C SER A 148 -6.23 -9.35 12.47
N GLU A 149 -5.06 -9.93 12.68
CA GLU A 149 -4.06 -9.29 13.54
C GLU A 149 -3.69 -7.90 12.99
N PRO A 150 -3.33 -6.94 13.85
CA PRO A 150 -2.85 -5.64 13.41
C PRO A 150 -1.49 -5.73 12.70
N ALA A 151 -1.39 -5.18 11.50
CA ALA A 151 -0.14 -5.08 10.77
C ALA A 151 0.47 -3.68 10.94
N ARG A 152 1.63 -3.60 11.61
CA ARG A 152 2.41 -2.36 11.68
C ARG A 152 3.17 -2.13 10.38
N LYS A 153 2.95 -0.97 9.75
CA LYS A 153 3.56 -0.60 8.47
C LYS A 153 4.06 0.85 8.51
N LEU A 154 5.21 1.07 7.90
CA LEU A 154 5.74 2.41 7.66
C LEU A 154 5.17 2.91 6.33
N LEU A 155 4.67 4.14 6.30
CA LEU A 155 4.42 4.88 5.08
C LEU A 155 5.54 5.92 4.92
N PRO A 156 6.50 5.72 4.01
CA PRO A 156 7.63 6.63 3.85
C PRO A 156 7.19 8.05 3.51
N GLY A 157 7.93 9.03 4.01
CA GLY A 157 7.69 10.44 3.80
C GLY A 157 8.82 11.28 4.36
N LEU A 158 8.66 12.60 4.30
CA LEU A 158 9.63 13.54 4.84
C LEU A 158 9.66 13.44 6.38
N ASN A 159 10.85 13.52 6.96
CA ASN A 159 10.98 13.71 8.40
C ASN A 159 10.71 15.18 8.76
N ALA A 160 10.35 15.44 10.02
CA ALA A 160 10.02 16.80 10.47
C ALA A 160 11.14 17.82 10.19
N ASP A 161 12.40 17.38 10.27
CA ASP A 161 13.58 18.23 10.03
C ASP A 161 13.76 18.56 8.53
N GLU A 162 13.44 17.62 7.64
CA GLU A 162 13.52 17.81 6.18
C GLU A 162 12.39 18.72 5.68
N GLN A 163 11.20 18.64 6.29
CA GLN A 163 10.09 19.57 5.99
C GLN A 163 10.40 21.02 6.40
N LEU A 164 11.25 21.23 7.40
CA LEU A 164 11.68 22.57 7.82
C LEU A 164 12.77 23.15 6.92
N ALA A 165 13.64 22.30 6.35
CA ALA A 165 14.72 22.70 5.47
C ALA A 165 14.25 23.15 4.07
N ASP A 166 13.11 22.64 3.59
CA ASP A 166 12.56 22.95 2.25
C ASP A 166 11.58 24.15 2.24
N ARG A 167 11.36 24.80 3.40
CA ARG A 167 10.64 26.09 3.43
C ARG A 167 11.58 27.17 2.90
N PRO A 168 11.19 27.99 1.90
CA PRO A 168 12.01 29.10 1.46
C PRO A 168 12.25 30.03 2.64
N ALA A 169 13.51 30.11 3.10
CA ALA A 169 13.91 31.02 4.14
C ALA A 169 13.65 32.45 3.65
N ASN A 170 12.83 33.20 4.39
CA ASN A 170 12.64 34.62 4.13
C ASN A 170 14.01 35.31 4.28
N PRO A 171 14.61 35.90 3.23
CA PRO A 171 15.99 36.38 3.26
C PRO A 171 16.20 37.55 4.23
N ALA A 172 15.13 38.12 4.79
CA ALA A 172 15.19 39.22 5.75
C ALA A 172 15.94 38.88 7.06
N ASN A 173 16.08 37.59 7.41
CA ASN A 173 16.70 37.17 8.67
C ASN A 173 17.89 36.21 8.48
N ALA A 174 18.43 36.10 7.27
CA ALA A 174 19.61 35.29 7.00
C ALA A 174 20.86 35.97 7.60
N ARG A 175 21.12 35.71 8.89
CA ARG A 175 22.37 36.11 9.53
C ARG A 175 23.46 35.15 9.04
N GLN A 176 24.32 35.63 8.16
CA GLN A 176 25.55 34.95 7.78
C GLN A 176 26.35 34.67 9.05
N VAL A 177 26.48 33.39 9.40
CA VAL A 177 27.39 32.96 10.47
C VAL A 177 28.69 32.58 9.77
N SER A 178 29.62 33.53 9.70
CA SER A 178 31.00 33.19 9.34
C SER A 178 31.59 32.34 10.46
N PHE A 179 32.25 31.24 10.08
CA PHE A 179 33.07 30.48 11.00
C PHE A 179 34.30 31.34 11.32
N GLU A 180 34.30 31.99 12.48
CA GLU A 180 35.48 32.68 12.99
C GLU A 180 36.43 31.60 13.53
N GLN A 181 37.41 31.21 12.72
CA GLN A 181 38.50 30.38 13.17
C GLN A 181 39.34 31.23 14.12
N PRO A 182 39.46 30.89 15.41
CA PRO A 182 40.35 31.62 16.29
C PRO A 182 41.76 31.43 15.75
N ALA A 183 42.44 32.53 15.42
CA ALA A 183 43.86 32.52 15.20
C ALA A 183 44.53 32.07 16.50
N ILE A 184 44.96 30.81 16.52
CA ILE A 184 45.71 30.24 17.63
C ILE A 184 47.06 30.95 17.60
N ALA A 185 47.26 31.85 18.56
CA ALA A 185 48.57 32.42 18.83
C ALA A 185 49.50 31.26 19.20
N ALA A 186 50.64 31.20 18.52
CA ALA A 186 51.70 30.24 18.79
C ALA A 186 52.11 30.32 20.27
N ALA A 187 51.77 29.29 21.03
CA ALA A 187 52.37 28.97 22.30
C ALA A 187 52.73 27.49 22.26
N ASP A 188 54.03 27.22 22.26
CA ASP A 188 54.62 25.89 22.27
C ASP A 188 54.06 25.06 23.43
N THR A 189 53.32 24.00 23.11
CA THR A 189 53.13 22.85 23.99
C THR A 189 52.90 21.62 23.10
N GLU A 190 53.89 20.74 23.07
CA GLU A 190 53.79 19.43 22.43
C GLU A 190 52.72 18.58 23.15
N GLU A 191 51.54 18.44 22.54
CA GLU A 191 50.68 17.29 22.75
C GLU A 191 50.43 16.61 21.40
N THR A 192 51.13 15.50 21.21
CA THR A 192 51.09 14.64 20.02
C THR A 192 49.72 13.99 19.87
N LEU A 193 48.86 14.56 19.02
CA LEU A 193 47.64 13.89 18.55
C LEU A 193 48.03 12.75 17.61
N ALA A 194 47.88 11.51 18.06
CA ALA A 194 48.08 10.33 17.24
C ALA A 194 47.01 10.24 16.14
N ALA A 195 47.40 10.46 14.89
CA ALA A 195 46.56 10.18 13.74
C ALA A 195 46.43 8.66 13.57
N VAL A 196 45.24 8.12 13.82
CA VAL A 196 44.92 6.72 13.51
C VAL A 196 44.68 6.63 12.00
N THR A 197 45.70 6.18 11.28
CA THR A 197 45.58 5.81 9.85
C THR A 197 44.93 4.43 9.78
N ILE A 198 43.80 4.31 9.09
CA ILE A 198 43.20 3.03 8.78
C ILE A 198 43.92 2.48 7.55
N ASP A 199 44.73 1.44 7.76
CA ASP A 199 45.48 0.77 6.71
C ASP A 199 44.53 -0.17 5.94
N VAL A 200 44.28 0.13 4.66
CA VAL A 200 43.35 -0.65 3.82
C VAL A 200 44.14 -1.76 3.11
N PRO A 201 43.78 -3.04 3.29
CA PRO A 201 44.47 -4.14 2.61
C PRO A 201 44.34 -4.06 1.09
N PRO A 202 45.39 -4.39 0.32
CA PRO A 202 45.41 -4.29 -1.15
C PRO A 202 44.43 -5.23 -1.89
N SER A 203 43.67 -6.07 -1.18
CA SER A 203 42.68 -6.99 -1.77
C SER A 203 41.36 -6.34 -2.18
N PHE A 204 41.10 -5.07 -1.83
CA PHE A 204 39.85 -4.38 -2.19
C PHE A 204 39.82 -3.80 -3.62
N GLY A 205 40.95 -3.73 -4.33
CA GLY A 205 41.05 -3.11 -5.65
C GLY A 205 40.65 -3.98 -6.86
N ARG A 206 40.19 -5.23 -6.67
CA ARG A 206 40.12 -6.21 -7.77
C ARG A 206 38.73 -6.76 -8.14
N LYS A 207 37.64 -6.06 -7.81
CA LYS A 207 36.28 -6.45 -8.24
C LYS A 207 35.42 -5.28 -8.75
N LEU A 208 36.01 -4.41 -9.56
CA LEU A 208 35.27 -3.36 -10.28
C LEU A 208 35.46 -3.39 -11.80
N ASN A 209 36.06 -4.44 -12.35
CA ASN A 209 36.03 -4.71 -13.79
C ASN A 209 36.08 -6.23 -14.01
N GLN A 210 34.91 -6.86 -14.05
CA GLN A 210 34.57 -8.01 -14.90
C GLN A 210 33.05 -8.08 -15.02
#